data_AF-A0A428YP20-F1
#
_entry.id   AF-A0A428YP20-F1
#
_cell.length_a   1.000
_cell.length_b   1.000
_cell.length_c   1.000
_cell.angle_alpha   90.00
_cell.angle_beta   90.00
_cell.angle_gamma   90.00
#
_symmetry.space_group_name_H-M   'P 1'
#
loop_
_entity.id
_entity.type
_entity.pdbx_description
1 polymer ?
#
loop_
_entity_poly.entity_id
_entity_poly.type
_entity_poly.pdbx_seq_one_letter_code
_entity_poly.pdbx_strand_id
1 'polypeptide(L)' 'RATGWRNYSLFLRSDGLLVGYVEADDLAASQAAMEALDVNTRWQSEMAEFFVGTSPDEGFPLLTEVFHLSDPLENP' A
#
# COMPACT_ATOMS: atom_id res chain seq x y z
N ARG A 1 -3.98 7.07 8.55
CA ARG A 1 -3.76 7.86 9.79
C ARG A 1 -4.08 7.08 11.05
N ALA A 2 -5.32 6.62 11.28
CA ALA A 2 -5.66 5.85 12.50
C ALA A 2 -4.88 4.51 12.64
N THR A 3 -4.46 3.93 11.52
CA THR A 3 -3.77 2.63 11.45
C THR A 3 -2.25 2.73 11.28
N GLY A 4 -1.68 3.94 11.38
CA GLY A 4 -0.25 4.16 11.08
C GLY A 4 0.10 4.31 9.60
N TRP A 5 -0.81 3.98 8.67
CA TRP A 5 -0.60 4.26 7.24
C TRP A 5 -0.53 5.76 6.95
N ARG A 6 0.52 6.15 6.23
CA ARG A 6 0.79 7.49 5.72
C ARG A 6 1.33 7.40 4.29
N ASN A 7 1.22 8.51 3.56
CA ASN A 7 1.66 8.65 2.16
C ASN A 7 1.15 7.56 1.20
N TYR A 8 -0.08 7.08 1.41
CA TYR A 8 -0.68 6.02 0.60
C TYR A 8 -0.90 6.47 -0.86
N SER A 9 -0.35 5.73 -1.82
CA SER A 9 -0.45 6.01 -3.26
C SER A 9 -0.63 4.72 -4.05
N LEU A 10 -1.35 4.79 -5.17
CA LEU A 10 -1.50 3.71 -6.14
C LEU A 10 -0.96 4.15 -7.50
N PHE A 11 -0.22 3.27 -8.17
CA PHE A 11 0.36 3.49 -9.50
C PHE A 11 -0.06 2.34 -10.41
N LEU A 12 -0.63 2.66 -11.57
CA LEU A 12 -1.00 1.67 -12.58
C LEU A 12 -0.17 1.90 -13.84
N ARG A 13 0.54 0.86 -14.29
CA ARG A 13 1.24 0.87 -15.57
C ARG A 13 0.29 0.38 -16.68
N SER A 14 0.56 0.80 -17.91
CA SER A 14 -0.29 0.47 -19.08
C SER A 14 -0.37 -1.02 -19.42
N ASP A 15 0.50 -1.85 -18.85
CA ASP A 15 0.50 -3.31 -19.00
C ASP A 15 -0.27 -4.03 -17.87
N GLY A 16 -0.91 -3.29 -16.97
CA GLY A 16 -1.76 -3.85 -15.90
C GLY A 16 -1.05 -4.05 -14.57
N LEU A 17 0.23 -3.69 -14.43
CA LEU A 17 0.91 -3.72 -13.12
C LEU A 17 0.38 -2.61 -12.22
N LEU A 18 -0.23 -2.98 -11.09
CA LEU A 18 -0.63 -2.08 -10.01
C LEU A 18 0.38 -2.14 -8.86
N VAL A 19 0.89 -0.98 -8.44
CA VAL A 19 1.81 -0.84 -7.29
C VAL A 19 1.17 0.03 -6.22
N GLY A 20 1.08 -0.47 -5.00
CA GLY A 20 0.76 0.32 -3.81
C GLY A 20 2.02 0.77 -3.09
N TYR A 21 2.07 2.05 -2.74
CA TYR A 21 3.08 2.63 -1.87
C TYR A 21 2.42 3.09 -0.57
N VAL A 22 3.03 2.75 0.55
CA VAL A 22 2.61 3.20 1.87
C VAL A 22 3.83 3.32 2.76
N GLU A 23 3.82 4.32 3.62
CA GLU A 23 4.75 4.41 4.73
C GLU A 23 4.05 4.01 6.02
N ALA A 24 4.71 3.15 6.79
CA ALA A 24 4.27 2.69 8.10
C ALA A 24 5.50 2.40 8.97
N ASP A 25 5.41 2.67 10.27
CA ASP A 25 6.50 2.37 11.21
C ASP A 25 6.61 0.86 11.47
N ASP A 26 5.46 0.17 11.45
CA ASP A 26 5.35 -1.29 11.48
C ASP A 26 4.28 -1.71 10.48
N LEU A 27 4.72 -2.25 9.34
CA LEU A 27 3.83 -2.64 8.26
C LEU A 27 2.83 -3.71 8.70
N ALA A 28 3.26 -4.70 9.49
CA ALA A 28 2.41 -5.80 9.91
C ALA A 28 1.33 -5.34 10.90
N ALA A 29 1.72 -4.54 11.89
CA ALA A 29 0.77 -3.95 12.83
C ALA A 29 -0.23 -3.02 12.13
N SER A 30 0.26 -2.21 11.18
CA SER A 30 -0.60 -1.33 10.41
C SER A 30 -1.55 -2.06 9.46
N GLN A 31 -1.12 -3.18 8.88
CA GLN A 31 -1.98 -4.03 8.05
C GLN A 31 -3.08 -4.69 8.88
N ALA A 32 -2.75 -5.28 10.02
CA ALA A 32 -3.74 -5.86 10.94
C ALA A 32 -4.75 -4.81 11.43
N ALA A 33 -4.29 -3.59 11.71
CA ALA A 33 -5.18 -2.48 12.07
C ALA A 33 -6.08 -2.04 10.91
N MET A 34 -5.62 -2.13 9.65
CA MET A 34 -6.42 -1.81 8.46
C MET A 34 -7.48 -2.89 8.20
N GLU A 35 -7.12 -4.16 8.32
CA GLU A 35 -8.02 -5.30 8.16
C GLU A 35 -9.21 -5.25 9.14
N ALA A 36 -9.00 -4.68 10.33
CA ALA A 36 -10.04 -4.51 11.33
C ALA A 36 -11.06 -3.40 11.03
N LEU A 37 -10.88 -2.60 9.97
CA LEU A 37 -11.78 -1.50 9.62
C LEU A 37 -12.72 -1.86 8.47
N ASP A 38 -14.00 -1.52 8.60
CA ASP A 38 -15.02 -1.74 7.56
C ASP A 38 -14.67 -1.08 6.21
N VAL A 39 -13.88 0.00 6.25
CA VAL A 39 -13.39 0.68 5.05
C VAL A 39 -12.47 -0.21 4.21
N ASN A 40 -11.73 -1.13 4.85
CA ASN A 40 -10.87 -2.09 4.14
C ASN A 40 -11.73 -3.07 3.34
N THR A 41 -12.75 -3.65 3.95
CA THR A 41 -13.69 -4.54 3.26
C THR A 41 -14.33 -3.88 2.04
N ARG A 42 -14.77 -2.62 2.20
CA ARG A 42 -15.33 -1.86 1.08
C ARG A 42 -14.31 -1.63 -0.03
N TRP A 43 -13.11 -1.19 0.32
CA TRP A 43 -12.04 -0.95 -0.65
C TRP A 43 -11.65 -2.23 -1.39
N GLN A 44 -11.51 -3.35 -0.68
CA GLN A 44 -11.22 -4.67 -1.26
C GLN A 44 -12.30 -5.07 -2.28
N SER A 45 -13.58 -4.89 -1.92
CA SER A 45 -14.69 -5.18 -2.83
C SER A 45 -14.72 -4.30 -4.07
N GLU A 46 -14.42 -3.00 -3.94
CA GLU A 46 -14.35 -2.07 -5.07
C GLU A 46 -13.12 -2.34 -5.94
N MET A 47 -12.02 -2.83 -5.36
CA MET A 47 -10.78 -3.08 -6.09
C MET A 47 -10.72 -4.44 -6.78
N ALA A 48 -11.47 -5.43 -6.32
CA ALA A 48 -11.45 -6.79 -6.85
C ALA A 48 -11.66 -6.86 -8.37
N GLU A 49 -12.42 -5.94 -8.97
CA GLU A 49 -12.65 -5.91 -10.42
C GLU A 49 -11.41 -5.56 -11.26
N PHE A 50 -10.40 -4.92 -10.65
CA PHE A 50 -9.18 -4.51 -11.32
C PHE A 50 -8.06 -5.54 -11.24
N PHE A 51 -8.23 -6.61 -10.44
CA PHE A 51 -7.25 -7.70 -10.33
C PHE A 51 -7.70 -8.90 -11.16
N VAL A 52 -6.79 -9.45 -11.97
CA VAL A 52 -7.04 -10.63 -12.80
C VAL A 52 -6.27 -11.81 -12.22
N GLY A 53 -7.00 -12.80 -11.70
CA GLY A 53 -6.41 -14.05 -11.17
C GLY A 53 -5.67 -13.90 -9.83
N THR A 54 -5.79 -12.74 -9.19
CA THR A 54 -5.36 -12.48 -7.81
C THR A 54 -6.44 -11.64 -7.12
N SER A 55 -6.36 -11.52 -5.81
CA SER A 55 -7.18 -10.62 -5.03
C SER A 55 -6.33 -9.56 -4.33
N PRO A 56 -6.89 -8.38 -3.98
CA PRO A 56 -6.13 -7.36 -3.29
C PRO A 56 -5.79 -7.72 -1.82
N ASP A 57 -6.22 -8.89 -1.33
CA ASP A 57 -5.91 -9.49 -0.02
C ASP A 57 -4.96 -10.70 -0.09
N GLU A 58 -4.66 -11.26 -1.28
CA GLU A 58 -3.73 -12.40 -1.46
C GLU A 58 -2.24 -12.08 -1.25
N GLY A 59 -1.95 -10.98 -0.55
CA GLY A 59 -0.60 -10.56 -0.18
C GLY A 59 0.11 -9.94 -1.37
N PHE A 60 0.13 -8.60 -1.43
CA PHE A 60 0.98 -7.88 -2.36
C PHE A 60 2.43 -8.35 -2.18
N PRO A 61 3.08 -8.94 -3.20
CA PRO A 61 4.49 -9.27 -3.10
C PRO A 61 5.26 -7.99 -2.82
N LEU A 62 5.95 -7.94 -1.67
CA LEU A 62 6.68 -6.75 -1.26
C LEU A 62 7.84 -6.52 -2.23
N LEU A 63 7.89 -5.31 -2.79
CA LEU A 63 9.06 -4.86 -3.53
C LEU A 63 10.17 -4.51 -2.53
N THR A 64 11.36 -5.02 -2.77
CA THR A 64 12.54 -4.63 -1.98
C THR A 64 12.95 -3.23 -2.38
N GLU A 65 12.84 -2.27 -1.47
CA GLU A 65 13.42 -0.96 -1.65
C GLU A 65 14.95 -1.08 -1.68
N VAL A 66 15.56 -0.71 -2.81
CA VAL A 66 17.01 -0.77 -3.01
C VAL A 66 17.69 0.59 -2.84
N PHE A 67 16.92 1.67 -2.89
CA PHE A 67 17.39 3.05 -2.77
C PHE A 67 16.23 3.99 -2.44
N HIS A 68 16.48 4.91 -1.51
CA HIS A 68 15.62 6.04 -1.21
C HIS A 68 16.51 7.25 -0.90
N LEU A 69 16.22 8.38 -1.52
CA LEU A 69 16.88 9.66 -1.20
C LEU A 69 15.93 10.48 -0.33
N SER A 70 16.24 10.59 0.96
CA SER A 70 15.56 11.51 1.85
C SER A 70 15.91 12.95 1.47
N ASP A 71 15.00 13.89 1.75
CA ASP A 71 15.07 15.29 1.32
C ASP A 71 16.48 15.90 1.56
N PRO A 72 17.18 16.41 0.52
CA PRO A 72 18.48 17.06 0.68
C PRO A 72 18.43 18.40 1.43
N LEU A 73 17.24 18.92 1.76
CA LEU A 73 17.04 20.29 2.21
C LEU A 73 17.11 20.54 3.73
N GLU A 74 17.54 19.56 4.54
CA GLU A 74 18.05 19.87 5.89
C GLU A 74 19.43 20.53 5.79
N ASN A 75 19.44 21.81 5.40
CA ASN A 75 20.58 22.69 5.59
C ASN A 75 20.65 23.07 7.09
N PRO A 76 21.81 22.92 7.75
CA PRO A 76 21.97 23.20 9.18
C PRO A 76 21.80 24.68 9.56
#